data_AF-E3BFK6-F1
#
_entry.id   AF-E3BFK6-F1
#
_cell.length_a   1.000
_cell.length_b   1.000
_cell.length_c   1.000
_cell.angle_alpha   90.00
_cell.angle_beta   90.00
_cell.angle_gamma   90.00
#
_symmetry.space_group_name_H-M   'P 1'
#
loop_
_entity.id
_entity.type
_entity.pdbx_description
1 polymer ?
#
loop_
_entity_poly.entity_id
_entity_poly.type
_entity_poly.pdbx_seq_one_letter_code
_entity_poly.pdbx_strand_id
1 'polypeptide(L)'
;MKNVTFAMLCCLLTTTPAIAALALDRTRVVYEGDSAIETIKIRNSSDSPFLAQSWLTDINGKELQDKFVVVPPVLRIESKDYAILRIRSLPTSSLLPQDRESAFFLHVREVPPSTENKGDEAKPQTTTGSIQIAVESVIKFFYRPDSLNHINRIDKAIASSTRIQTLAKDKIILENGSPFYVTYSDLTQGKKMETSGFKPIMLPPFSSKTLAIKKSERYHLSHINDYGATVTNTFYCRSTGICVAQVKKD
;
A
#
# COMPACT_ATOMS: atom_id res chain seq x y z
N MET A 1 46.03 -29.99 33.22
CA MET A 1 44.75 -30.00 32.48
C MET A 1 43.92 -28.83 33.01
N LYS A 2 43.89 -27.69 32.29
CA LYS A 2 43.17 -26.48 32.72
C LYS A 2 41.96 -26.31 31.82
N ASN A 3 40.77 -26.38 32.42
CA ASN A 3 39.47 -26.32 31.75
C ASN A 3 39.25 -24.91 31.19
N VAL A 4 39.09 -24.82 29.87
CA VAL A 4 38.68 -23.60 29.17
C VAL A 4 37.16 -23.60 29.13
N THR A 5 36.52 -22.93 30.09
CA THR A 5 35.10 -22.59 30.04
C THR A 5 34.87 -21.56 28.94
N PHE A 6 34.30 -22.03 27.82
CA PHE A 6 33.86 -21.21 26.70
C PHE A 6 32.59 -20.44 27.12
N ALA A 7 32.75 -19.21 27.60
CA ALA A 7 31.64 -18.30 27.85
C ALA A 7 31.07 -17.84 26.49
N MET A 8 30.00 -18.50 26.04
CA MET A 8 29.23 -18.11 24.86
C MET A 8 28.45 -16.83 25.20
N LEU A 9 29.06 -15.68 24.91
CA LEU A 9 28.44 -14.36 25.01
C LEU A 9 27.35 -14.26 23.94
N CYS A 10 26.10 -14.53 24.35
CA CYS A 10 24.91 -14.37 23.53
C CYS A 10 24.70 -12.87 23.28
N CYS A 11 25.19 -12.36 22.15
CA CYS A 11 24.96 -10.99 21.71
C CYS A 11 23.48 -10.87 21.33
N LEU A 12 22.63 -10.43 22.26
CA LEU A 12 21.25 -10.05 21.95
C LEU A 12 21.28 -8.84 21.01
N LEU A 13 21.16 -9.10 19.72
CA LEU A 13 20.87 -8.11 18.69
C LEU A 13 19.47 -7.54 18.97
N THR A 14 19.42 -6.52 19.83
CA THR A 14 18.22 -5.70 20.00
C THR A 14 18.11 -4.81 18.76
N THR A 15 17.21 -5.17 17.85
CA THR A 15 16.86 -4.29 16.73
C THR A 15 16.02 -3.16 17.30
N THR A 16 16.55 -1.93 17.29
CA THR A 16 15.73 -0.76 17.61
C THR A 16 14.72 -0.58 16.46
N PRO A 17 13.41 -0.50 16.75
CA PRO A 17 12.44 -0.20 15.71
C PRO A 17 12.73 1.19 15.15
N ALA A 18 12.73 1.32 13.82
CA ALA A 18 12.74 2.62 13.19
C ALA A 18 11.44 3.35 13.56
N ILE A 19 11.53 4.45 14.30
CA ILE A 19 10.39 5.26 14.71
C ILE A 19 10.21 6.34 13.64
N ALA A 20 9.26 6.15 12.72
CA ALA A 20 8.81 7.23 11.85
C ALA A 20 8.13 8.32 12.71
N ALA A 21 8.43 9.59 12.44
CA ALA A 21 7.83 10.67 13.21
C ALA A 21 6.39 10.91 12.73
N LEU A 22 6.18 10.92 11.42
CA LEU A 22 4.86 11.11 10.80
C LEU A 22 4.23 9.78 10.36
N ALA A 23 2.97 9.58 10.73
CA ALA A 23 2.16 8.42 10.33
C ALA A 23 0.83 8.85 9.69
N LEU A 24 0.43 8.15 8.64
CA LEU A 24 -0.87 8.32 7.99
C LEU A 24 -1.93 7.45 8.68
N ASP A 25 -3.20 7.88 8.62
CA ASP A 25 -4.34 7.14 9.18
C ASP A 25 -4.76 5.91 8.36
N ARG A 26 -4.21 5.74 7.15
CA ARG A 26 -4.54 4.64 6.23
C ARG A 26 -3.38 4.31 5.29
N THR A 27 -3.44 3.11 4.70
CA THR A 27 -2.40 2.57 3.79
C THR A 27 -2.73 2.73 2.31
N ARG A 28 -3.93 3.25 2.00
CA ARG A 28 -4.40 3.58 0.66
C ARG A 28 -5.55 4.58 0.74
N VAL A 29 -5.82 5.27 -0.35
CA VAL A 29 -6.87 6.29 -0.48
C VAL A 29 -7.74 5.90 -1.66
N VAL A 30 -9.05 5.95 -1.47
CA VAL A 30 -10.03 5.89 -2.55
C VAL A 30 -10.70 7.26 -2.60
N TYR A 31 -10.60 7.92 -3.74
CA TYR A 31 -11.27 9.17 -4.05
C TYR A 31 -12.49 8.85 -4.90
N GLU A 32 -13.68 8.98 -4.33
CA GLU A 32 -14.95 8.79 -5.02
C GLU A 32 -15.21 9.97 -5.98
N GLY A 33 -15.73 9.69 -7.17
CA GLY A 33 -15.84 10.65 -8.28
C GLY A 33 -16.76 11.84 -7.99
N ASP A 34 -17.80 11.60 -7.18
CA ASP A 34 -18.83 12.54 -6.76
C ASP A 34 -18.37 13.39 -5.56
N SER A 35 -17.24 13.03 -4.97
CA SER A 35 -16.67 13.73 -3.83
C SER A 35 -15.87 14.94 -4.30
N ALA A 36 -16.12 16.10 -3.69
CA ALA A 36 -15.34 17.30 -3.95
C ALA A 36 -13.96 17.27 -3.29
N ILE A 37 -13.85 16.60 -2.13
CA ILE A 37 -12.65 16.57 -1.30
C ILE A 37 -12.53 15.20 -0.62
N GLU A 38 -11.32 14.63 -0.62
CA GLU A 38 -10.94 13.52 0.26
C GLU A 38 -9.94 14.01 1.30
N THR A 39 -10.00 13.47 2.52
CA THR A 39 -9.15 13.93 3.63
C THR A 39 -8.31 12.83 4.23
N ILE A 40 -7.06 13.15 4.55
CA ILE A 40 -6.10 12.21 5.16
C ILE A 40 -5.51 12.85 6.39
N LYS A 41 -5.53 12.11 7.50
CA LYS A 41 -4.93 12.56 8.75
C LYS A 41 -3.47 12.12 8.83
N ILE A 42 -2.58 13.07 9.09
CA ILE A 42 -1.17 12.82 9.43
C ILE A 42 -1.00 13.07 10.92
N ARG A 43 -0.40 12.11 11.64
CA ARG A 43 -0.07 12.25 13.05
C ARG A 43 1.43 12.33 13.24
N ASN A 44 1.89 13.32 14.01
CA ASN A 44 3.24 13.37 14.52
C ASN A 44 3.30 12.66 15.88
N SER A 45 4.01 11.54 15.97
CA SER A 45 4.17 10.79 17.22
C SER A 45 5.49 11.10 17.93
N SER A 46 6.34 11.94 17.34
CA SER A 46 7.62 12.34 17.92
C SER A 46 7.45 13.45 18.98
N ASP A 47 8.52 13.70 19.74
CA ASP A 47 8.57 14.79 20.73
C ASP A 47 8.98 16.15 20.12
N SER A 48 9.22 16.20 18.81
CA SER A 48 9.67 17.38 18.07
C SER A 48 8.68 17.78 16.98
N PRO A 49 8.61 19.05 16.56
CA PRO A 49 7.85 19.45 15.39
C PRO A 49 8.49 18.91 14.11
N PHE A 50 7.66 18.50 13.16
CA PHE A 50 8.09 18.02 11.84
C PHE A 50 7.34 18.76 10.73
N LEU A 51 8.01 18.95 9.60
CA LEU A 51 7.34 19.37 8.37
C LEU A 51 6.87 18.12 7.61
N ALA A 52 5.68 18.19 7.02
CA ALA A 52 5.15 17.18 6.11
C ALA A 52 5.05 17.80 4.71
N GLN A 53 5.73 17.22 3.73
CA GLN A 53 5.57 17.54 2.32
C GLN A 53 4.68 16.49 1.67
N SER A 54 3.74 16.89 0.82
CA SER A 54 2.77 15.96 0.23
C SER A 54 2.43 16.30 -1.21
N TRP A 55 2.46 15.29 -2.08
CA TRP A 55 2.16 15.42 -3.51
C TRP A 55 1.64 14.09 -4.08
N LEU A 56 1.08 14.14 -5.29
CA LEU A 56 0.61 12.96 -6.02
C LEU A 56 1.52 12.68 -7.21
N THR A 57 1.66 11.40 -7.56
CA THR A 57 2.33 10.96 -8.79
C THR A 57 1.45 9.97 -9.57
N ASP A 58 1.68 9.87 -10.88
CA ASP A 58 1.15 8.77 -11.68
C ASP A 58 1.88 7.44 -11.38
N ILE A 59 1.41 6.35 -12.00
CA ILE A 59 2.02 5.02 -11.78
C ILE A 59 3.48 4.91 -12.27
N ASN A 60 3.96 5.86 -13.05
CA ASN A 60 5.34 5.93 -13.55
C ASN A 60 6.22 6.85 -12.70
N GLY A 61 5.67 7.44 -11.62
CA GLY A 61 6.37 8.35 -10.72
C GLY A 61 6.44 9.80 -11.20
N LYS A 62 5.72 10.17 -12.26
CA LYS A 62 5.62 11.57 -12.68
C LYS A 62 4.65 12.31 -11.78
N GLU A 63 5.06 13.48 -11.27
CA GLU A 63 4.20 14.32 -10.45
C GLU A 63 2.90 14.70 -11.18
N LEU A 64 1.79 14.55 -10.47
CA LEU A 64 0.45 14.82 -10.96
C LEU A 64 0.03 16.22 -10.51
N GLN A 65 -0.13 17.14 -11.46
CA GLN A 65 -0.44 18.54 -11.17
C GLN A 65 -1.76 19.03 -11.79
N ASP A 66 -2.35 18.26 -12.71
CA ASP A 66 -3.48 18.69 -13.53
C ASP A 66 -4.80 18.02 -13.13
N LYS A 67 -4.78 16.83 -12.51
CA LYS A 67 -5.96 16.03 -12.16
C LYS A 67 -6.42 16.20 -10.71
N PHE A 68 -5.48 16.20 -9.78
CA PHE A 68 -5.73 16.32 -8.34
C PHE A 68 -4.67 17.21 -7.71
N VAL A 69 -5.02 17.86 -6.60
CA VAL A 69 -4.10 18.68 -5.82
C VAL A 69 -4.19 18.33 -4.34
N VAL A 70 -3.04 18.21 -3.68
CA VAL A 70 -2.92 17.99 -2.24
C VAL A 70 -2.72 19.35 -1.56
N VAL A 71 -3.56 19.65 -0.56
CA VAL A 71 -3.55 20.94 0.14
C VAL A 71 -3.53 20.73 1.66
N PRO A 72 -2.62 21.38 2.40
CA PRO A 72 -1.46 22.13 1.89
C PRO A 72 -0.33 21.19 1.39
N PRO A 73 0.51 21.62 0.44
CA PRO A 73 1.62 20.81 -0.07
C PRO A 73 2.78 20.68 0.92
N VAL A 74 2.93 21.65 1.83
CA VAL A 74 3.88 21.61 2.96
C VAL A 74 3.20 22.16 4.19
N LEU A 75 3.32 21.48 5.32
CA LEU A 75 2.78 21.95 6.60
C LEU A 75 3.64 21.52 7.78
N ARG A 76 3.63 22.32 8.85
CA ARG A 76 4.28 21.99 10.11
C ARG A 76 3.28 21.31 11.05
N ILE A 77 3.69 20.20 11.64
CA ILE A 77 2.92 19.44 12.63
C ILE A 77 3.70 19.48 13.94
N GLU A 78 3.08 20.03 14.98
CA GLU A 78 3.69 20.12 16.30
C GLU A 78 3.87 18.74 16.94
N SER A 79 4.68 18.70 17.99
CA SER A 79 4.93 17.49 18.78
C SER A 79 3.62 16.88 19.29
N LYS A 80 3.47 15.56 19.13
CA LYS A 80 2.27 14.78 19.50
C LYS A 80 0.95 15.24 18.85
N ASP A 81 0.99 16.10 17.85
CA ASP A 81 -0.20 16.66 17.20
C ASP A 81 -0.55 15.94 15.89
N TYR A 82 -1.63 16.39 15.23
CA TYR A 82 -2.05 15.90 13.93
C TYR A 82 -2.46 17.04 12.99
N ALA A 83 -2.38 16.77 11.69
CA ALA A 83 -2.88 17.65 10.65
C ALA A 83 -3.75 16.89 9.65
N ILE A 84 -4.51 17.63 8.85
CA ILE A 84 -5.39 17.09 7.81
C ILE A 84 -4.91 17.59 6.45
N LEU A 85 -4.50 16.67 5.59
CA LEU A 85 -4.37 16.90 4.16
C LEU A 85 -5.74 16.83 3.51
N ARG A 86 -5.98 17.71 2.55
CA ARG A 86 -7.17 17.72 1.70
C ARG A 86 -6.74 17.48 0.25
N ILE A 87 -7.32 16.49 -0.39
CA ILE A 87 -7.12 16.21 -1.80
C ILE A 87 -8.35 16.70 -2.54
N ARG A 88 -8.15 17.53 -3.57
CA ARG A 88 -9.23 18.07 -4.39
C ARG A 88 -9.05 17.63 -5.83
N SER A 89 -10.15 17.28 -6.48
CA SER A 89 -10.19 17.08 -7.92
C SER A 89 -10.11 18.42 -8.64
N LEU A 90 -9.45 18.41 -9.79
CA LEU A 90 -9.42 19.52 -10.73
C LEU A 90 -10.35 19.19 -11.91
N PRO A 91 -10.81 20.18 -12.69
CA PRO A 91 -11.76 19.93 -13.80
C PRO A 91 -11.28 18.84 -14.78
N THR A 92 -9.97 18.72 -14.98
CA THR A 92 -9.41 17.72 -15.90
C THR A 92 -9.49 16.27 -15.37
N SER A 93 -9.83 16.05 -14.10
CA SER A 93 -10.10 14.71 -13.54
C SER A 93 -11.24 13.99 -14.28
N SER A 94 -12.19 14.75 -14.84
CA SER A 94 -13.26 14.23 -15.71
C SER A 94 -12.75 13.53 -16.99
N LEU A 95 -11.49 13.80 -17.40
CA LEU A 95 -10.86 13.15 -18.54
C LEU A 95 -10.32 11.74 -18.22
N LEU A 96 -10.32 11.34 -16.94
CA LEU A 96 -9.98 9.98 -16.56
C LEU A 96 -11.04 8.99 -17.08
N PRO A 97 -10.68 7.72 -17.29
CA PRO A 97 -11.65 6.68 -17.59
C PRO A 97 -12.80 6.69 -16.59
N GLN A 98 -14.03 6.75 -17.10
CA GLN A 98 -15.24 6.77 -16.28
C GLN A 98 -15.89 5.39 -16.19
N ASP A 99 -15.28 4.33 -16.74
CA ASP A 99 -15.78 2.94 -16.70
C ASP A 99 -14.96 2.02 -15.76
N ARG A 100 -13.88 2.56 -15.18
CA ARG A 100 -12.91 1.82 -14.35
C ARG A 100 -12.12 2.78 -13.46
N GLU A 101 -11.50 2.24 -12.42
CA GLU A 101 -10.60 3.01 -11.57
C GLU A 101 -9.35 3.50 -12.32
N SER A 102 -8.80 4.62 -11.85
CA SER A 102 -7.46 5.11 -12.20
C SER A 102 -6.56 5.09 -10.98
N ALA A 103 -5.30 4.68 -11.13
CA ALA A 103 -4.35 4.57 -10.02
C ALA A 103 -3.27 5.66 -10.08
N PHE A 104 -2.90 6.13 -8.90
CA PHE A 104 -1.86 7.13 -8.61
C PHE A 104 -1.19 6.76 -7.28
N PHE A 105 -0.20 7.54 -6.86
CA PHE A 105 0.42 7.41 -5.54
C PHE A 105 0.42 8.74 -4.81
N LEU A 106 0.04 8.70 -3.53
CA LEU A 106 0.23 9.82 -2.60
C LEU A 106 1.55 9.63 -1.88
N HIS A 107 2.38 10.65 -1.96
CA HIS A 107 3.63 10.75 -1.23
C HIS A 107 3.43 11.69 -0.05
N VAL A 108 3.91 11.27 1.12
CA VAL A 108 4.02 12.11 2.32
C VAL A 108 5.42 11.94 2.89
N ARG A 109 6.26 12.96 2.69
CA ARG A 109 7.64 12.99 3.17
C ARG A 109 7.74 13.84 4.43
N GLU A 110 8.30 13.26 5.48
CA GLU A 110 8.64 14.02 6.67
C GLU A 110 9.96 14.75 6.47
N VAL A 111 10.03 15.99 6.93
CA VAL A 111 11.24 16.79 6.95
C VAL A 111 11.54 17.10 8.42
N PRO A 112 12.57 16.44 9.00
CA PRO A 112 12.93 16.61 10.39
C PRO A 112 13.48 18.03 10.67
N PRO A 113 13.40 18.52 11.91
CA PRO A 113 13.97 19.81 12.28
C PRO A 113 15.50 19.77 12.11
N SER A 114 16.08 20.89 11.69
CA SER A 114 17.55 21.00 11.58
C SER A 114 18.23 20.72 12.92
N THR A 115 19.33 19.98 12.88
CA THR A 115 20.18 19.68 14.05
C THR A 115 21.20 20.80 14.34
N GLU A 116 21.13 21.93 13.65
CA GLU A 116 22.03 23.06 13.86
C GLU A 116 21.84 23.66 15.27
N ASN A 117 22.78 23.28 16.14
CA ASN A 117 23.29 24.00 17.29
C ASN A 117 22.24 24.67 18.19
N LYS A 118 21.83 23.96 19.25
CA LYS A 118 21.59 24.65 20.53
C LYS A 118 22.91 25.34 20.88
N GLY A 119 22.97 26.65 20.66
CA GLY A 119 24.11 27.48 20.98
C GLY A 119 24.34 27.51 22.48
N ASP A 120 25.12 26.56 22.98
CA ASP A 120 25.93 26.76 24.17
C ASP A 120 27.34 27.05 23.67
N GLU A 121 27.67 28.35 23.62
CA GLU A 121 29.06 28.80 23.61
C GLU A 121 29.76 28.16 24.81
N ALA A 122 30.58 27.13 24.57
CA ALA A 122 31.60 26.52 25.44
C ALA A 122 31.49 25.00 25.59
N LYS A 123 31.61 24.22 24.49
CA LYS A 123 32.18 22.86 24.57
C LYS A 123 33.13 22.58 23.40
N PRO A 124 34.26 21.88 23.64
CA PRO A 124 35.22 21.56 22.58
C PRO A 124 34.56 20.70 21.51
N GLN A 125 34.81 21.03 20.24
CA GLN A 125 34.35 20.30 19.07
C GLN A 125 34.85 18.85 19.10
N THR A 126 34.04 17.95 19.66
CA THR A 126 34.04 16.56 19.22
C THR A 126 33.14 16.50 17.99
N THR A 127 33.72 16.26 16.83
CA THR A 127 33.00 16.09 15.56
C THR A 127 32.11 14.85 15.66
N THR A 128 30.93 15.01 16.23
CA THR A 128 29.90 13.99 16.31
C THR A 128 29.09 14.10 15.03
N GLY A 129 29.38 13.25 14.05
CA GLY A 129 28.56 13.16 12.85
C GLY A 129 27.14 12.75 13.22
N SER A 130 26.15 13.59 12.89
CA SER A 130 24.74 13.27 13.08
C SER A 130 24.18 12.63 11.81
N ILE A 131 23.57 11.45 11.94
CA ILE A 131 22.75 10.85 10.88
C ILE A 131 21.31 11.32 11.09
N GLN A 132 20.73 11.95 10.07
CA GLN A 132 19.34 12.37 10.05
C GLN A 132 18.59 11.54 9.00
N ILE A 133 17.51 10.88 9.42
CA ILE A 133 16.65 10.06 8.55
C ILE A 133 15.36 10.84 8.30
N ALA A 134 14.96 10.92 7.03
CA ALA A 134 13.66 11.44 6.61
C ALA A 134 12.88 10.29 5.98
N VAL A 135 11.76 9.90 6.59
CA VAL A 135 10.88 8.85 6.08
C VAL A 135 9.88 9.43 5.07
N GLU A 136 9.69 8.72 3.96
CA GLU A 136 8.65 8.99 2.98
C GLU A 136 7.64 7.84 2.93
N SER A 137 6.38 8.15 3.24
CA SER A 137 5.27 7.24 3.06
C SER A 137 4.71 7.38 1.66
N VAL A 138 4.70 6.29 0.89
CA VAL A 138 4.09 6.23 -0.44
C VAL A 138 2.92 5.26 -0.40
N ILE A 139 1.70 5.78 -0.53
CA ILE A 139 0.48 4.97 -0.49
C ILE A 139 -0.29 5.07 -1.81
N LYS A 140 -1.04 4.02 -2.15
CA LYS A 140 -1.85 3.99 -3.36
C LYS A 140 -3.02 4.96 -3.25
N PHE A 141 -3.25 5.74 -4.30
CA PHE A 141 -4.39 6.63 -4.44
C PHE A 141 -5.20 6.17 -5.66
N PHE A 142 -6.46 5.80 -5.44
CA PHE A 142 -7.36 5.33 -6.50
C PHE A 142 -8.45 6.36 -6.71
N TYR A 143 -8.61 6.82 -7.95
CA TYR A 143 -9.82 7.53 -8.37
C TYR A 143 -10.86 6.49 -8.80
N ARG A 144 -12.03 6.53 -8.18
CA ARG A 144 -13.17 5.68 -8.48
C ARG A 144 -14.30 6.52 -9.09
N PRO A 145 -14.60 6.37 -10.39
CA PRO A 145 -15.66 7.16 -11.02
C PRO A 145 -17.05 6.72 -10.53
N ASP A 146 -18.00 7.66 -10.54
CA ASP A 146 -19.36 7.48 -10.02
C ASP A 146 -20.16 6.37 -10.71
N SER A 147 -19.80 6.08 -11.95
CA SER A 147 -20.39 4.97 -12.69
C SER A 147 -20.22 3.64 -11.95
N LEU A 148 -19.25 3.51 -11.04
CA LEU A 148 -18.98 2.28 -10.27
C LEU A 148 -19.72 2.24 -8.92
N ASN A 149 -20.40 3.32 -8.51
CA ASN A 149 -21.09 3.41 -7.21
C ASN A 149 -22.24 2.40 -7.07
N HIS A 150 -22.73 1.85 -8.18
CA HIS A 150 -23.72 0.75 -8.15
C HIS A 150 -23.15 -0.58 -7.60
N ILE A 151 -21.83 -0.72 -7.47
CA ILE A 151 -21.15 -1.92 -6.98
C ILE A 151 -20.94 -1.82 -5.46
N ASN A 152 -22.01 -2.06 -4.69
CA ASN A 152 -22.01 -1.89 -3.23
C ASN A 152 -21.18 -2.94 -2.44
N ARG A 153 -20.84 -4.08 -3.07
CA ARG A 153 -20.10 -5.19 -2.42
C ARG A 153 -18.81 -5.45 -3.18
N ILE A 154 -17.87 -4.51 -3.09
CA ILE A 154 -16.62 -4.48 -3.88
C ILE A 154 -15.82 -5.77 -3.75
N ASP A 155 -15.55 -6.24 -2.53
CA ASP A 155 -14.80 -7.49 -2.31
C ASP A 155 -15.46 -8.71 -2.95
N LYS A 156 -16.80 -8.75 -2.93
CA LYS A 156 -17.60 -9.81 -3.56
C LYS A 156 -17.54 -9.72 -5.09
N ALA A 157 -17.60 -8.50 -5.63
CA ALA A 157 -17.50 -8.23 -7.06
C ALA A 157 -16.10 -8.58 -7.61
N ILE A 158 -15.04 -8.22 -6.88
CA ILE A 158 -13.66 -8.63 -7.17
C ILE A 158 -13.58 -10.15 -7.20
N ALA A 159 -13.96 -10.84 -6.11
CA ALA A 159 -13.88 -12.29 -6.05
C ALA A 159 -14.66 -13.00 -7.19
N SER A 160 -15.85 -12.49 -7.53
CA SER A 160 -16.71 -13.07 -8.58
C SER A 160 -16.18 -12.86 -9.99
N SER A 161 -15.40 -11.80 -10.21
CA SER A 161 -14.85 -11.44 -11.54
C SER A 161 -13.40 -11.89 -11.72
N THR A 162 -12.68 -12.19 -10.63
CA THR A 162 -11.36 -12.80 -10.68
C THR A 162 -11.43 -14.22 -11.23
N ARG A 163 -10.47 -14.58 -12.08
CA ARG A 163 -10.29 -15.94 -12.59
C ARG A 163 -8.84 -16.37 -12.47
N ILE A 164 -8.64 -17.65 -12.20
CA ILE A 164 -7.32 -18.28 -12.30
C ILE A 164 -7.42 -19.34 -13.38
N GLN A 165 -6.61 -19.24 -14.42
CA GLN A 165 -6.49 -20.27 -15.45
C GLN A 165 -5.20 -21.05 -15.24
N THR A 166 -5.29 -22.37 -15.06
CA THR A 166 -4.12 -23.25 -14.99
C THR A 166 -3.60 -23.52 -16.40
N LEU A 167 -2.29 -23.42 -16.58
CA LEU A 167 -1.59 -23.72 -17.83
C LEU A 167 -0.66 -24.93 -17.65
N ALA A 168 -0.14 -25.44 -18.77
CA ALA A 168 0.95 -26.40 -18.75
C ALA A 168 2.23 -25.80 -18.13
N LYS A 169 3.16 -26.68 -17.73
CA LYS A 169 4.49 -26.32 -17.18
C LYS A 169 4.41 -25.46 -15.90
N ASP A 170 3.48 -25.78 -15.01
CA ASP A 170 3.35 -25.15 -13.69
C ASP A 170 3.25 -23.62 -13.76
N LYS A 171 2.34 -23.15 -14.62
CA LYS A 171 1.97 -21.74 -14.74
C LYS A 171 0.49 -21.56 -14.52
N ILE A 172 0.12 -20.38 -14.04
CA ILE A 172 -1.26 -19.91 -14.00
C ILE A 172 -1.36 -18.51 -14.63
N ILE A 173 -2.52 -18.18 -15.16
CA ILE A 173 -2.91 -16.79 -15.46
C ILE A 173 -3.85 -16.34 -14.35
N LEU A 174 -3.48 -15.28 -13.64
CA LEU A 174 -4.38 -14.60 -12.71
C LEU A 174 -4.99 -13.41 -13.44
N GLU A 175 -6.32 -13.40 -13.55
CA GLU A 175 -7.10 -12.39 -14.25
C GLU A 175 -7.90 -11.55 -13.26
N ASN A 176 -7.80 -10.23 -13.39
CA ASN A 176 -8.70 -9.27 -12.75
C ASN A 176 -9.79 -8.89 -13.76
N GLY A 177 -10.98 -9.46 -13.64
CA GLY A 177 -12.13 -9.12 -14.48
C GLY A 177 -12.95 -7.93 -13.97
N SER A 178 -12.50 -7.25 -12.90
CA SER A 178 -13.24 -6.15 -12.27
C SER A 178 -12.81 -4.78 -12.82
N PRO A 179 -13.65 -3.73 -12.66
CA PRO A 179 -13.28 -2.34 -12.96
C PRO A 179 -12.33 -1.73 -11.92
N PHE A 180 -11.88 -2.48 -10.91
CA PHE A 180 -11.05 -1.98 -9.81
C PHE A 180 -9.58 -2.41 -9.95
N TYR A 181 -8.65 -1.65 -9.37
CA TYR A 181 -7.28 -2.09 -9.16
C TYR A 181 -7.22 -3.06 -7.98
N VAL A 182 -6.81 -4.30 -8.23
CA VAL A 182 -6.75 -5.34 -7.19
C VAL A 182 -5.32 -5.61 -6.79
N THR A 183 -5.00 -5.37 -5.52
CA THR A 183 -3.70 -5.76 -4.94
C THR A 183 -3.82 -7.12 -4.30
N TYR A 184 -3.31 -8.14 -4.98
CA TYR A 184 -3.20 -9.48 -4.44
C TYR A 184 -1.96 -9.56 -3.55
N SER A 185 -2.16 -9.84 -2.27
CA SER A 185 -1.10 -9.88 -1.25
C SER A 185 -0.52 -11.28 -1.08
N ASP A 186 -1.33 -12.32 -1.28
CA ASP A 186 -0.89 -13.70 -1.10
C ASP A 186 -1.72 -14.69 -1.94
N LEU A 187 -1.11 -15.83 -2.25
CA LEU A 187 -1.77 -16.94 -2.93
C LEU A 187 -1.23 -18.25 -2.35
N THR A 188 -2.10 -19.06 -1.77
CA THR A 188 -1.77 -20.40 -1.25
C THR A 188 -2.55 -21.50 -1.98
N GLN A 189 -2.13 -22.75 -1.82
CA GLN A 189 -2.63 -23.87 -2.63
C GLN A 189 -3.13 -25.05 -1.78
N GLY A 190 -4.09 -25.79 -2.34
CA GLY A 190 -4.54 -27.07 -1.79
C GLY A 190 -5.35 -26.97 -0.48
N LYS A 191 -5.55 -28.12 0.19
CA LYS A 191 -6.31 -28.22 1.46
C LYS A 191 -5.59 -27.58 2.64
N LYS A 192 -4.25 -27.64 2.64
CA LYS A 192 -3.41 -27.19 3.73
C LYS A 192 -2.87 -25.76 3.56
N MET A 193 -3.33 -25.02 2.54
CA MET A 193 -2.87 -23.65 2.25
C MET A 193 -1.33 -23.55 2.15
N GLU A 194 -0.75 -24.43 1.34
CA GLU A 194 0.69 -24.46 1.13
C GLU A 194 1.17 -23.20 0.39
N THR A 195 2.36 -22.72 0.74
CA THR A 195 2.95 -21.54 0.12
C THR A 195 3.27 -21.80 -1.34
N SER A 196 2.90 -20.87 -2.22
CA SER A 196 3.08 -21.02 -3.67
C SER A 196 4.33 -20.32 -4.23
N GLY A 197 5.06 -19.58 -3.39
CA GLY A 197 6.11 -18.66 -3.84
C GLY A 197 5.57 -17.39 -4.52
N PHE A 198 4.27 -17.10 -4.37
CA PHE A 198 3.63 -15.90 -4.89
C PHE A 198 4.28 -14.63 -4.35
N LYS A 199 4.46 -13.65 -5.25
CA LYS A 199 4.90 -12.31 -4.89
C LYS A 199 3.71 -11.37 -5.01
N PRO A 200 3.49 -10.45 -4.06
CA PRO A 200 2.42 -9.47 -4.15
C PRO A 200 2.44 -8.71 -5.47
N ILE A 201 1.27 -8.56 -6.07
CA ILE A 201 1.10 -7.83 -7.34
C ILE A 201 -0.18 -7.01 -7.30
N MET A 202 -0.15 -5.87 -7.98
CA MET A 202 -1.34 -5.09 -8.28
C MET A 202 -1.71 -5.29 -9.74
N LEU A 203 -2.94 -5.74 -10.01
CA LEU A 203 -3.47 -5.86 -11.36
C LEU A 203 -4.39 -4.67 -11.67
N PRO A 204 -4.16 -3.96 -12.79
CA PRO A 204 -5.12 -2.99 -13.32
C PRO A 204 -6.50 -3.60 -13.59
N PRO A 205 -7.55 -2.77 -13.73
CA PRO A 205 -8.86 -3.20 -14.19
C PRO A 205 -8.76 -3.99 -15.50
N PHE A 206 -9.52 -5.09 -15.61
CA PHE A 206 -9.63 -5.91 -16.82
C PHE A 206 -8.29 -6.42 -17.39
N SER A 207 -7.33 -6.72 -16.51
CA SER A 207 -5.98 -7.16 -16.89
C SER A 207 -5.66 -8.55 -16.34
N SER A 208 -4.57 -9.13 -16.82
CA SER A 208 -4.10 -10.43 -16.34
C SER A 208 -2.58 -10.51 -16.23
N LYS A 209 -2.10 -11.47 -15.44
CA LYS A 209 -0.67 -11.74 -15.32
C LYS A 209 -0.41 -13.24 -15.24
N THR A 210 0.57 -13.70 -16.02
CA THR A 210 1.06 -15.08 -15.95
C THR A 210 2.05 -15.22 -14.79
N LEU A 211 1.89 -16.26 -13.98
CA LEU A 211 2.69 -16.54 -12.79
C LEU A 211 3.24 -17.97 -12.86
N ALA A 212 4.48 -18.15 -12.41
CA ALA A 212 5.12 -19.46 -12.28
C ALA A 212 4.68 -20.12 -10.97
N ILE A 213 3.45 -20.64 -10.96
CA ILE A 213 2.82 -21.27 -9.80
C ILE A 213 2.26 -22.61 -10.25
N LYS A 214 2.54 -23.66 -9.47
CA LYS A 214 2.10 -25.02 -9.76
C LYS A 214 0.59 -25.10 -9.93
N LYS A 215 0.11 -26.03 -10.75
CA LYS A 215 -1.32 -26.29 -10.85
C LYS A 215 -1.84 -26.88 -9.52
N SER A 216 -3.03 -26.46 -9.11
CA SER A 216 -3.74 -26.99 -7.95
C SER A 216 -5.23 -27.06 -8.25
N GLU A 217 -5.96 -27.97 -7.60
CA GLU A 217 -7.42 -28.03 -7.70
C GLU A 217 -8.10 -26.86 -6.96
N ARG A 218 -7.36 -26.21 -6.05
CA ARG A 218 -7.86 -25.10 -5.26
C ARG A 218 -6.76 -24.12 -4.91
N TYR A 219 -7.12 -22.84 -5.00
CA TYR A 219 -6.29 -21.71 -4.61
C TYR A 219 -7.01 -20.90 -3.53
N HIS A 220 -6.25 -20.31 -2.62
CA HIS A 220 -6.76 -19.30 -1.70
C HIS A 220 -6.01 -18.02 -2.01
N LEU A 221 -6.76 -17.05 -2.52
CA LEU A 221 -6.21 -15.81 -3.03
C LEU A 221 -6.63 -14.68 -2.09
N SER A 222 -5.63 -13.97 -1.60
CA SER A 222 -5.79 -12.87 -0.67
C SER A 222 -5.57 -11.56 -1.40
N HIS A 223 -6.49 -10.60 -1.23
CA HIS A 223 -6.33 -9.24 -1.72
C HIS A 223 -6.49 -8.24 -0.58
N ILE A 224 -5.93 -7.04 -0.77
CA ILE A 224 -6.10 -5.93 0.16
C ILE A 224 -7.33 -5.13 -0.29
N ASN A 225 -8.30 -4.94 0.60
CA ASN A 225 -9.51 -4.15 0.33
C ASN A 225 -9.27 -2.64 0.54
N ASP A 226 -10.31 -1.83 0.34
CA ASP A 226 -10.24 -0.36 0.42
C ASP A 226 -9.82 0.15 1.81
N TYR A 227 -10.15 -0.60 2.86
CA TYR A 227 -9.82 -0.29 4.26
C TYR A 227 -8.43 -0.80 4.68
N GLY A 228 -7.68 -1.41 3.76
CA GLY A 228 -6.35 -1.96 4.05
C GLY A 228 -6.38 -3.35 4.71
N ALA A 229 -7.55 -3.97 4.86
CA ALA A 229 -7.67 -5.32 5.39
C ALA A 229 -7.40 -6.37 4.31
N THR A 230 -6.82 -7.50 4.71
CA THR A 230 -6.63 -8.65 3.84
C THR A 230 -7.90 -9.50 3.81
N VAL A 231 -8.47 -9.69 2.63
CA VAL A 231 -9.64 -10.53 2.37
C VAL A 231 -9.21 -11.74 1.55
N THR A 232 -9.50 -12.95 2.04
CA THR A 232 -9.14 -14.20 1.36
C THR A 232 -10.37 -14.87 0.79
N ASN A 233 -10.30 -15.23 -0.49
CA ASN A 233 -11.32 -16.01 -1.19
C ASN A 233 -10.74 -17.33 -1.70
N THR A 234 -11.58 -18.37 -1.66
CA THR A 234 -11.21 -19.69 -2.17
C THR A 234 -11.71 -19.90 -3.59
N PHE A 235 -10.80 -20.25 -4.49
CA PHE A 235 -11.05 -20.52 -5.90
C PHE A 235 -10.93 -22.01 -6.17
N TYR A 236 -11.95 -22.59 -6.80
CA TYR A 236 -12.01 -24.02 -7.12
C TYR A 236 -11.88 -24.21 -8.62
N CYS A 237 -10.96 -25.07 -9.03
CA CYS A 237 -10.67 -25.34 -10.43
C CYS A 237 -11.59 -26.42 -11.00
N ARG A 238 -12.17 -26.13 -12.16
CA ARG A 238 -12.97 -27.09 -12.94
C ARG A 238 -12.05 -27.96 -13.81
N SER A 239 -12.60 -29.01 -14.41
CA SER A 239 -11.89 -29.87 -15.36
C SER A 239 -11.31 -29.12 -16.57
N THR A 240 -11.87 -27.95 -16.90
CA THR A 240 -11.37 -27.04 -17.94
C THR A 240 -10.10 -26.28 -17.56
N GLY A 241 -9.61 -26.41 -16.31
CA GLY A 241 -8.47 -25.65 -15.80
C GLY A 241 -8.80 -24.21 -15.41
N ILE A 242 -10.07 -23.81 -15.44
CA ILE A 242 -10.53 -22.49 -14.99
C ILE A 242 -11.00 -22.61 -13.54
N CYS A 243 -10.47 -21.76 -12.68
CA CYS A 243 -10.82 -21.66 -11.27
C CYS A 243 -11.56 -20.36 -11.00
N VAL A 244 -12.67 -20.47 -10.27
CA VAL A 244 -13.55 -19.35 -9.91
C VAL A 244 -13.83 -19.37 -8.42
N ALA A 245 -14.07 -18.20 -7.84
CA ALA A 245 -14.38 -18.08 -6.43
C ALA A 245 -15.73 -18.75 -6.11
N GLN A 246 -15.81 -19.43 -4.96
CA GLN A 246 -17.11 -19.77 -4.37
C GLN A 246 -17.62 -18.59 -3.55
N VAL A 247 -18.32 -17.70 -4.24
CA VAL A 247 -18.99 -16.58 -3.59
C VAL A 247 -20.34 -17.09 -3.07
N LYS A 248 -20.53 -17.09 -1.74
CA LYS A 248 -21.85 -17.40 -1.16
C LYS A 248 -22.88 -16.43 -1.74
N LYS A 249 -23.94 -16.97 -2.35
CA LYS A 249 -25.15 -16.19 -2.62
C LYS A 249 -25.74 -15.88 -1.25
N ASP A 250 -25.85 -14.59 -0.96
CA ASP A 250 -26.63 -14.12 0.19
C ASP A 250 -28.10 -14.19 -0.24
#